data_AF-A0A520WPT2-F1
#
_entry.id   AF-A0A520WPT2-F1
#
_cell.length_a   1.000
_cell.length_b   1.000
_cell.length_c   1.000
_cell.angle_alpha   90.00
_cell.angle_beta   90.00
_cell.angle_gamma   90.00
#
_symmetry.space_group_name_H-M   'P 1'
#
loop_
_entity.id
_entity.type
_entity.pdbx_description
1 polymer ?
#
loop_
_entity_poly.entity_id
_entity_poly.type
_entity_poly.pdbx_seq_one_letter_code
_entity_poly.pdbx_strand_id
1 'polypeptide(L)'
;MNSIESTKTAPTETSQKSEPTGRETLNVGIVLPNDERHPVGWLATRALGTEIEWRNGPVDIHWFVEQSTPPLWADDRTLTINQLPEDINELESELDVILGHGLANKEIEFGIDPAVVELTVHDTTTLLTRYLLPDLTQANHPAPSLRESIVVDVSNDLSETVATEIARHALSKTIPISLLGSGAEQSRFAAKLQRHNQTATDVGSDLDPDEFGALIQHAAVVVTEDPAVQHLAQVLHGRAVFITEASDSQTIQRDLWSATSGISHPQPDTTLEHKIQRLAEIVEQTALLRLDRTISDRTAAQERERNHQIVTLHERQAIQWNQQRRRSKQTIDRMREDLLNLEAKLDIAENEADDNRRALRAQHNRLNQLEMDIAERDQGPARLQRSVDWSSVVAQIERDALKVLHWLRRQFGKG
;
A
#
# COMPACT_ATOMS: atom_id res chain seq x y z
N MET A 1 -50.91 -23.79 -63.79
CA MET A 1 -50.66 -23.27 -62.43
C MET A 1 -49.66 -24.19 -61.76
N ASN A 2 -48.46 -23.66 -61.52
CA ASN A 2 -47.46 -23.97 -60.49
C ASN A 2 -46.98 -25.42 -60.33
N SER A 3 -45.71 -25.73 -60.11
CA SER A 3 -44.41 -25.06 -60.25
C SER A 3 -43.37 -26.18 -60.13
N ILE A 4 -42.29 -26.07 -60.88
CA ILE A 4 -41.15 -26.99 -60.91
C ILE A 4 -40.24 -26.64 -59.75
N GLU A 5 -39.85 -27.60 -58.91
CA GLU A 5 -38.49 -27.58 -58.32
C GLU A 5 -37.83 -28.97 -58.43
N SER A 6 -36.94 -29.05 -59.41
CA SER A 6 -35.86 -30.04 -59.53
C SER A 6 -34.86 -29.81 -58.42
N THR A 7 -34.62 -30.80 -57.58
CA THR A 7 -33.43 -30.82 -56.73
C THR A 7 -32.24 -31.24 -57.59
N LYS A 8 -31.60 -30.25 -58.22
CA LYS A 8 -30.30 -30.40 -58.87
C LYS A 8 -29.19 -30.34 -57.82
N THR A 9 -28.28 -31.28 -57.94
CA THR A 9 -26.98 -31.37 -57.27
C THR A 9 -26.05 -30.20 -57.63
N ALA A 10 -25.13 -29.93 -56.68
CA ALA A 10 -23.87 -29.17 -56.73
C ALA A 10 -23.94 -27.69 -56.27
N PRO A 11 -22.89 -27.14 -55.60
CA PRO A 11 -21.50 -27.61 -55.63
C PRO A 11 -20.85 -27.92 -54.28
N THR A 12 -19.88 -28.81 -54.38
CA THR A 12 -18.71 -28.97 -53.52
C THR A 12 -17.97 -27.64 -53.40
N GLU A 13 -18.27 -26.85 -52.38
CA GLU A 13 -17.34 -25.81 -51.92
C GLU A 13 -16.52 -26.40 -50.79
N THR A 14 -15.32 -26.81 -51.18
CA THR A 14 -14.10 -26.76 -50.39
C THR A 14 -14.32 -26.67 -48.88
N SER A 15 -14.33 -27.84 -48.23
CA SER A 15 -13.77 -27.96 -46.90
C SER A 15 -12.33 -27.45 -47.01
N GLN A 16 -12.15 -26.15 -46.78
CA GLN A 16 -10.89 -25.64 -46.29
C GLN A 16 -10.66 -26.46 -45.02
N LYS A 17 -9.83 -27.49 -45.14
CA LYS A 17 -8.93 -27.83 -44.05
C LYS A 17 -8.18 -26.53 -43.78
N SER A 18 -8.73 -25.72 -42.88
CA SER A 18 -7.96 -24.71 -42.18
C SER A 18 -6.76 -25.49 -41.65
N GLU A 19 -5.57 -25.15 -42.15
CA GLU A 19 -4.37 -25.60 -41.47
C GLU A 19 -4.55 -25.23 -39.99
N PRO A 20 -4.31 -26.15 -39.04
CA PRO A 20 -4.31 -25.77 -37.65
C PRO A 20 -3.03 -24.96 -37.43
N THR A 21 -3.02 -23.71 -37.88
CA THR A 21 -2.07 -22.73 -37.38
C THR A 21 -2.40 -22.56 -35.91
N GLY A 22 -1.59 -23.22 -35.07
CA GLY A 22 -1.53 -23.01 -33.63
C GLY A 22 -1.60 -21.51 -33.33
N ARG A 23 -2.50 -21.07 -32.46
CA ARG A 23 -2.26 -19.78 -31.80
C ARG A 23 -1.04 -20.04 -30.92
N GLU A 24 0.05 -19.33 -31.18
CA GLU A 24 1.29 -19.44 -30.39
C GLU A 24 1.09 -18.88 -28.97
N THR A 25 0.04 -18.09 -28.76
CA THR A 25 -0.31 -17.41 -27.51
C THR A 25 -1.68 -17.87 -27.01
N LEU A 26 -1.78 -18.09 -25.70
CA LEU A 26 -2.99 -18.51 -25.01
C LEU A 26 -3.82 -17.30 -24.59
N ASN A 27 -5.08 -17.20 -25.00
CA ASN A 27 -5.97 -16.09 -24.66
C ASN A 27 -6.75 -16.40 -23.38
N VAL A 28 -6.43 -15.73 -22.28
CA VAL A 28 -7.10 -15.95 -20.98
C VAL A 28 -7.97 -14.77 -20.63
N GLY A 29 -9.24 -15.04 -20.35
CA GLY A 29 -10.16 -14.09 -19.77
C GLY A 29 -10.11 -14.12 -18.25
N ILE A 30 -9.93 -12.97 -17.60
CA ILE A 30 -10.03 -12.83 -16.15
C ILE A 30 -11.30 -12.08 -15.80
N VAL A 31 -12.17 -12.70 -15.02
CA VAL A 31 -13.41 -12.09 -14.52
C VAL A 31 -13.16 -11.50 -13.15
N LEU A 32 -13.37 -10.18 -13.05
CA LEU A 32 -13.26 -9.45 -11.80
C LEU A 32 -14.55 -9.61 -10.98
N PRO A 33 -14.46 -9.82 -9.66
CA PRO A 33 -15.63 -10.02 -8.79
C PRO A 33 -16.48 -8.75 -8.71
N ASN A 34 -17.80 -8.93 -8.74
CA ASN A 34 -18.75 -7.84 -8.97
C ASN A 34 -19.68 -7.51 -7.80
N ASP A 35 -20.09 -8.51 -7.02
CA ASP A 35 -21.26 -8.37 -6.16
C ASP A 35 -21.04 -7.54 -4.90
N GLU A 36 -19.79 -7.22 -4.58
CA GLU A 36 -19.42 -6.08 -3.75
C GLU A 36 -18.19 -5.50 -4.44
N ARG A 37 -18.18 -4.20 -4.80
CA ARG A 37 -17.00 -3.51 -5.39
C ARG A 37 -15.88 -3.37 -4.37
N HIS A 38 -15.50 -4.47 -3.74
CA HIS A 38 -14.54 -4.53 -2.68
C HIS A 38 -13.14 -4.45 -3.32
N PRO A 39 -12.39 -3.36 -3.12
CA PRO A 39 -11.13 -3.10 -3.83
C PRO A 39 -10.08 -4.19 -3.58
N VAL A 40 -10.12 -4.85 -2.42
CA VAL A 40 -9.26 -6.00 -2.10
C VAL A 40 -9.48 -7.18 -3.05
N GLY A 41 -10.74 -7.51 -3.41
CA GLY A 41 -11.02 -8.61 -4.32
C GLY A 41 -10.55 -8.32 -5.73
N TRP A 42 -10.68 -7.07 -6.17
CA TRP A 42 -10.16 -6.58 -7.46
C TRP A 42 -8.65 -6.71 -7.54
N LEU A 43 -7.94 -6.16 -6.55
CA LEU A 43 -6.49 -6.27 -6.44
C LEU A 43 -6.02 -7.73 -6.41
N ALA A 44 -6.66 -8.57 -5.60
CA ALA A 44 -6.30 -9.98 -5.45
C ALA A 44 -6.48 -10.76 -6.76
N THR A 45 -7.59 -10.53 -7.47
CA THR A 45 -7.86 -11.16 -8.76
C THR A 45 -6.87 -10.67 -9.83
N ARG A 46 -6.51 -9.38 -9.78
CA ARG A 46 -5.49 -8.82 -10.68
C ARG A 46 -4.12 -9.45 -10.47
N ALA A 47 -3.72 -9.61 -9.20
CA ALA A 47 -2.48 -10.28 -8.83
C ALA A 47 -2.46 -11.74 -9.29
N LEU A 48 -3.59 -12.46 -9.13
CA LEU A 48 -3.74 -13.82 -9.63
C LEU A 48 -3.59 -13.89 -11.15
N GLY A 49 -4.27 -13.03 -11.91
CA GLY A 49 -4.15 -13.01 -13.37
C GLY A 49 -2.70 -12.80 -13.83
N THR A 50 -2.00 -11.86 -13.21
CA THR A 50 -0.57 -11.58 -13.50
C THR A 50 0.31 -12.80 -13.19
N GLU A 51 0.04 -13.51 -12.10
CA GLU A 51 0.76 -14.72 -11.72
C GLU A 51 0.50 -15.88 -12.71
N ILE A 52 -0.73 -16.00 -13.24
CA ILE A 52 -1.06 -16.98 -14.28
C ILE A 52 -0.38 -16.65 -15.61
N GLU A 53 -0.36 -15.37 -16.02
CA GLU A 53 0.37 -14.90 -17.20
C GLU A 53 1.83 -15.36 -17.16
N TRP A 54 2.46 -15.11 -16.00
CA TRP A 54 3.87 -15.35 -15.79
C TRP A 54 4.20 -16.85 -15.80
N ARG A 55 3.29 -17.72 -15.35
CA ARG A 55 3.51 -19.19 -15.31
C ARG A 55 3.23 -19.90 -16.62
N ASN A 56 2.24 -19.43 -17.39
CA ASN A 56 1.77 -20.11 -18.60
C ASN A 56 2.30 -19.48 -19.90
N GLY A 57 3.17 -18.46 -19.80
CA GLY A 57 3.67 -17.68 -20.94
C GLY A 57 4.17 -18.53 -22.14
N PRO A 58 3.86 -18.11 -23.39
CA PRO A 58 3.20 -16.86 -23.79
C PRO A 58 1.65 -16.87 -23.67
N VAL A 59 1.10 -15.84 -23.01
CA VAL A 59 -0.35 -15.66 -22.71
C VAL A 59 -0.75 -14.23 -23.03
N ASP A 60 -1.94 -14.04 -23.60
CA ASP A 60 -2.60 -12.74 -23.76
C ASP A 60 -3.79 -12.66 -22.80
N ILE A 61 -3.68 -11.79 -21.78
CA ILE A 61 -4.72 -11.61 -20.77
C ILE A 61 -5.74 -10.56 -21.21
N HIS A 62 -7.01 -10.95 -21.15
CA HIS A 62 -8.17 -10.09 -21.35
C HIS A 62 -8.92 -9.95 -20.03
N TRP A 63 -9.20 -8.72 -19.61
CA TRP A 63 -9.86 -8.44 -18.33
C TRP A 63 -11.34 -8.13 -18.57
N PHE A 64 -12.21 -8.69 -17.75
CA PHE A 64 -13.66 -8.56 -17.86
C PHE A 64 -14.27 -8.14 -16.53
N VAL A 65 -15.29 -7.30 -16.60
CA VAL A 65 -16.15 -6.96 -15.48
C VAL A 65 -17.52 -7.54 -15.75
N GLU A 66 -18.07 -8.24 -14.77
CA GLU A 66 -19.41 -8.79 -14.89
C GLU A 66 -20.45 -7.64 -14.90
N GLN A 67 -21.56 -7.76 -15.63
CA GLN A 67 -22.73 -6.89 -15.41
C GLN A 67 -23.65 -7.55 -14.40
N SER A 68 -23.79 -6.96 -13.20
CA SER A 68 -25.00 -7.19 -12.40
C SER A 68 -25.97 -6.05 -12.68
N THR A 69 -27.28 -6.38 -12.67
CA THR A 69 -28.45 -5.50 -12.83
C THR A 69 -28.18 -4.01 -12.59
N PRO A 70 -28.72 -3.09 -13.44
CA PRO A 70 -28.40 -1.67 -13.34
C PRO A 70 -28.64 -1.20 -11.89
N PRO A 71 -27.60 -0.65 -11.23
CA PRO A 71 -27.80 -0.08 -9.90
C PRO A 71 -28.88 0.99 -10.00
N LEU A 72 -29.74 1.09 -8.98
CA LEU A 72 -30.78 2.12 -8.85
C LEU A 72 -30.24 3.57 -8.91
N TRP A 73 -28.92 3.73 -8.98
CA TRP A 73 -28.19 5.00 -9.07
C TRP A 73 -27.25 4.96 -10.27
N ALA A 74 -27.83 5.10 -11.47
CA ALA A 74 -27.16 5.00 -12.76
C ALA A 74 -26.45 6.29 -13.23
N ASP A 75 -25.98 7.15 -12.31
CA ASP A 75 -25.37 8.43 -12.69
C ASP A 75 -23.86 8.55 -12.40
N ASP A 76 -23.22 7.59 -11.70
CA ASP A 76 -21.76 7.65 -11.44
C ASP A 76 -20.93 7.07 -12.59
N ARG A 77 -20.80 7.88 -13.65
CA ARG A 77 -19.91 7.67 -14.78
C ARG A 77 -18.49 8.21 -14.53
N THR A 78 -17.74 7.73 -13.54
CA THR A 78 -16.32 8.14 -13.43
C THR A 78 -15.34 7.09 -12.89
N LEU A 79 -15.75 5.84 -12.71
CA LEU A 79 -14.74 4.77 -12.71
C LEU A 79 -14.26 4.59 -14.14
N THR A 80 -12.96 4.76 -14.38
CA THR A 80 -12.24 4.37 -15.60
C THR A 80 -12.21 2.84 -15.78
N ILE A 81 -13.31 2.17 -15.47
CA ILE A 81 -13.68 0.79 -15.84
C ILE A 81 -14.20 0.75 -17.30
N ASN A 82 -14.48 1.91 -17.91
CA ASN A 82 -15.05 2.10 -19.26
C ASN A 82 -14.21 1.57 -20.46
N GLN A 83 -13.18 0.76 -20.24
CA GLN A 83 -12.40 0.10 -21.31
C GLN A 83 -12.38 -1.43 -21.21
N LEU A 84 -13.01 -2.00 -20.18
CA LEU A 84 -13.09 -3.45 -20.02
C LEU A 84 -14.34 -3.94 -20.75
N PRO A 85 -14.24 -4.96 -21.64
CA PRO A 85 -15.42 -5.52 -22.27
C PRO A 85 -16.40 -6.03 -21.21
N GLU A 86 -17.66 -5.67 -21.38
CA GLU A 86 -18.72 -5.90 -20.38
C GLU A 86 -19.49 -7.22 -20.60
N ASP A 87 -19.37 -7.82 -21.80
CA ASP A 87 -20.06 -9.08 -22.13
C ASP A 87 -19.06 -10.20 -22.42
N ILE A 88 -18.99 -11.15 -21.50
CA ILE A 88 -18.19 -12.38 -21.61
C ILE A 88 -18.71 -13.26 -22.75
N ASN A 89 -20.00 -13.19 -23.08
CA ASN A 89 -20.63 -14.03 -24.10
C ASN A 89 -20.27 -13.59 -25.52
N GLU A 90 -19.92 -12.32 -25.73
CA GLU A 90 -19.52 -11.81 -27.04
C GLU A 90 -18.10 -12.26 -27.44
N LEU A 91 -17.27 -12.66 -26.47
CA LEU A 91 -15.86 -13.05 -26.66
C LEU A 91 -15.61 -14.55 -26.45
N GLU A 92 -16.68 -15.33 -26.34
CA GLU A 92 -16.63 -16.79 -26.19
C GLU A 92 -15.80 -17.46 -27.28
N SER A 93 -15.78 -16.91 -28.50
CA SER A 93 -15.01 -17.45 -29.63
C SER A 93 -13.55 -16.99 -29.68
N GLU A 94 -13.16 -15.99 -28.89
CA GLU A 94 -11.83 -15.40 -28.90
C GLU A 94 -10.94 -15.86 -27.74
N LEU A 95 -11.57 -16.16 -26.60
CA LEU A 95 -10.92 -16.64 -25.38
C LEU A 95 -10.74 -18.16 -25.41
N ASP A 96 -9.61 -18.62 -24.89
CA ASP A 96 -9.34 -20.05 -24.73
C ASP A 96 -9.85 -20.53 -23.36
N VAL A 97 -9.69 -19.72 -22.30
CA VAL A 97 -10.08 -20.04 -20.92
C VAL A 97 -10.60 -18.80 -20.20
N ILE A 98 -11.54 -18.98 -19.27
CA ILE A 98 -11.96 -17.94 -18.34
C ILE A 98 -11.56 -18.34 -16.91
N LEU A 99 -10.99 -17.41 -16.16
CA LEU A 99 -10.59 -17.57 -14.76
C LEU A 99 -11.25 -16.48 -13.91
N GLY A 100 -11.81 -16.86 -12.77
CA GLY A 100 -12.45 -15.90 -11.86
C GLY A 100 -13.08 -16.61 -10.66
N HIS A 101 -13.12 -15.93 -9.52
CA HIS A 101 -13.79 -16.47 -8.34
C HIS A 101 -15.32 -16.40 -8.53
N GLY A 102 -16.05 -17.46 -8.14
CA GLY A 102 -17.51 -17.50 -8.21
C GLY A 102 -18.08 -17.95 -9.57
N LEU A 103 -17.23 -18.38 -10.50
CA LEU A 103 -17.64 -18.85 -11.82
C LEU A 103 -18.35 -20.21 -11.80
N ALA A 104 -18.15 -21.01 -10.75
CA ALA A 104 -18.80 -22.32 -10.62
C ALA A 104 -20.35 -22.28 -10.65
N ASN A 105 -20.93 -21.12 -10.34
CA ASN A 105 -22.39 -20.91 -10.35
C ASN A 105 -22.95 -20.55 -11.73
N LYS A 106 -22.09 -20.34 -12.72
CA LYS A 106 -22.47 -19.99 -14.09
C LYS A 106 -22.11 -21.18 -14.96
N GLU A 107 -23.02 -21.65 -15.80
CA GLU A 107 -22.80 -22.76 -16.74
C GLU A 107 -21.84 -22.35 -17.88
N ILE A 108 -20.63 -21.88 -17.55
CA ILE A 108 -19.59 -21.50 -18.50
C ILE A 108 -18.73 -22.74 -18.73
N GLU A 109 -18.81 -23.31 -19.93
CA GLU A 109 -18.19 -24.59 -20.29
C GLU A 109 -16.67 -24.64 -20.07
N PHE A 110 -16.00 -23.48 -20.10
CA PHE A 110 -14.54 -23.31 -19.98
C PHE A 110 -14.15 -22.30 -18.87
N GLY A 111 -15.05 -22.10 -17.90
CA GLY A 111 -14.80 -21.29 -16.71
C GLY A 111 -14.07 -22.10 -15.64
N ILE A 112 -12.96 -21.58 -15.14
CA ILE A 112 -12.22 -22.15 -14.03
C ILE A 112 -12.42 -21.27 -12.81
N ASP A 113 -12.98 -21.84 -11.76
CA ASP A 113 -12.99 -21.22 -10.46
C ASP A 113 -11.71 -21.61 -9.70
N PRO A 114 -10.90 -20.65 -9.22
CA PRO A 114 -9.75 -20.93 -8.35
C PRO A 114 -10.10 -21.81 -7.13
N ALA A 115 -11.37 -21.84 -6.70
CA ALA A 115 -11.85 -22.73 -5.65
C ALA A 115 -11.60 -24.23 -5.96
N VAL A 116 -11.46 -24.62 -7.24
CA VAL A 116 -11.15 -26.01 -7.66
C VAL A 116 -9.81 -26.52 -7.10
N VAL A 117 -8.87 -25.61 -6.78
CA VAL A 117 -7.60 -25.95 -6.13
C VAL A 117 -7.51 -25.44 -4.70
N GLU A 118 -8.66 -25.18 -4.07
CA GLU A 118 -8.76 -24.63 -2.72
C GLU A 118 -8.06 -23.25 -2.59
N LEU A 119 -8.02 -22.46 -3.67
CA LEU A 119 -7.58 -21.05 -3.61
C LEU A 119 -8.78 -20.14 -3.34
N THR A 120 -8.74 -19.48 -2.19
CA THR A 120 -9.69 -18.44 -1.81
C THR A 120 -9.20 -17.07 -2.25
N VAL A 121 -10.09 -16.07 -2.29
CA VAL A 121 -9.69 -14.65 -2.49
C VAL A 121 -8.70 -14.20 -1.40
N HIS A 122 -8.86 -14.71 -0.18
CA HIS A 122 -7.95 -14.46 0.92
C HIS A 122 -6.53 -14.97 0.61
N ASP A 123 -6.40 -16.16 0.02
CA ASP A 123 -5.10 -16.71 -0.39
C ASP A 123 -4.46 -15.85 -1.49
N THR A 124 -5.25 -15.39 -2.47
CA THR A 124 -4.74 -14.60 -3.59
C THR A 124 -4.29 -13.20 -3.19
N THR A 125 -4.84 -12.60 -2.11
CA THR A 125 -4.32 -11.33 -1.59
C THR A 125 -2.84 -11.40 -1.19
N THR A 126 -2.32 -12.57 -0.78
CA THR A 126 -0.92 -12.73 -0.41
C THR A 126 0.04 -12.46 -1.58
N LEU A 127 -0.44 -12.65 -2.82
CA LEU A 127 0.31 -12.34 -4.05
C LEU A 127 0.55 -10.85 -4.24
N LEU A 128 -0.26 -9.98 -3.62
CA LEU A 128 -0.11 -8.53 -3.74
C LEU A 128 1.26 -8.03 -3.26
N THR A 129 1.89 -8.75 -2.34
CA THR A 129 3.27 -8.45 -1.90
C THR A 129 4.31 -8.51 -3.02
N ARG A 130 4.01 -9.19 -4.14
CA ARG A 130 4.88 -9.29 -5.32
C ARG A 130 4.64 -8.18 -6.34
N TYR A 131 3.39 -7.69 -6.41
CA TYR A 131 2.91 -6.87 -7.52
C TYR A 131 2.62 -5.41 -7.13
N LEU A 132 2.35 -5.12 -5.86
CA LEU A 132 2.30 -3.76 -5.33
C LEU A 132 3.71 -3.24 -5.02
N LEU A 133 4.50 -3.03 -6.09
CA LEU A 133 5.83 -2.43 -5.99
C LEU A 133 5.70 -0.97 -5.49
N PRO A 134 6.59 -0.52 -4.58
CA PRO A 134 6.51 0.80 -3.98
C PRO A 134 6.42 1.94 -5.01
N ASP A 135 7.16 1.85 -6.12
CA ASP A 135 7.22 2.93 -7.11
C ASP A 135 5.89 3.14 -7.86
N LEU A 136 5.14 2.07 -8.12
CA LEU A 136 3.82 2.14 -8.76
C LEU A 136 2.78 2.69 -7.79
N THR A 137 2.84 2.31 -6.51
CA THR A 137 1.89 2.80 -5.51
C THR A 137 2.19 4.23 -5.05
N GLN A 138 3.43 4.72 -5.22
CA GLN A 138 3.73 6.13 -4.99
C GLN A 138 3.02 7.06 -5.98
N ALA A 139 2.91 6.65 -7.25
CA ALA A 139 2.22 7.42 -8.28
C ALA A 139 0.71 7.45 -8.07
N ASN A 140 0.15 6.35 -7.55
CA ASN A 140 -1.28 6.17 -7.35
C ASN A 140 -1.76 6.57 -5.94
N HIS A 141 -0.90 7.14 -5.07
CA HIS A 141 -1.35 7.48 -3.73
C HIS A 141 -2.28 8.71 -3.76
N PRO A 142 -3.54 8.61 -3.29
CA PRO A 142 -4.55 9.67 -3.47
C PRO A 142 -4.17 10.98 -2.75
N ALA A 143 -3.47 10.88 -1.62
CA ALA A 143 -2.92 12.03 -0.92
C ALA A 143 -1.52 11.75 -0.33
N PRO A 144 -0.42 11.97 -1.08
CA PRO A 144 0.94 11.59 -0.64
C PRO A 144 1.39 12.22 0.69
N SER A 145 0.78 13.34 1.09
CA SER A 145 0.99 13.96 2.40
C SER A 145 0.43 13.15 3.57
N LEU A 146 -0.43 12.16 3.32
CA LEU A 146 -1.03 11.26 4.30
C LEU A 146 -0.26 9.95 4.43
N ARG A 147 0.94 9.84 3.86
CA ARG A 147 1.81 8.69 4.13
C ARG A 147 2.06 8.56 5.63
N GLU A 148 2.09 7.33 6.08
CA GLU A 148 2.24 6.98 7.49
C GLU A 148 1.10 7.53 8.38
N SER A 149 -0.10 7.74 7.84
CA SER A 149 -1.28 8.08 8.64
C SER A 149 -1.90 6.85 9.32
N ILE A 150 -2.71 7.10 10.35
CA ILE A 150 -3.68 6.13 10.85
C ILE A 150 -4.85 6.14 9.86
N VAL A 151 -4.97 5.07 9.07
CA VAL A 151 -6.11 4.90 8.16
C VAL A 151 -7.24 4.23 8.94
N VAL A 152 -8.37 4.92 9.05
CA VAL A 152 -9.57 4.41 9.71
C VAL A 152 -10.62 4.16 8.64
N ASP A 153 -10.99 2.90 8.49
CA ASP A 153 -12.12 2.48 7.68
C ASP A 153 -13.41 2.61 8.49
N VAL A 154 -14.25 3.55 8.06
CA VAL A 154 -15.49 3.94 8.71
C VAL A 154 -16.66 3.44 7.85
N SER A 155 -16.91 2.13 7.91
CA SER A 155 -18.03 1.48 7.20
C SER A 155 -19.36 1.60 7.95
N ASN A 156 -19.33 1.92 9.25
CA ASN A 156 -20.49 2.13 10.12
C ASN A 156 -20.22 3.23 11.17
N ASP A 157 -21.22 3.55 12.02
CA ASP A 157 -21.04 4.50 13.12
C ASP A 157 -20.17 3.93 14.26
N LEU A 158 -18.85 4.02 14.09
CA LEU A 158 -17.85 3.59 15.08
C LEU A 158 -18.09 4.21 16.46
N SER A 159 -17.90 3.44 17.53
CA SER A 159 -18.18 3.89 18.90
C SER A 159 -17.29 5.06 19.36
N GLU A 160 -17.75 5.82 20.37
CA GLU A 160 -16.96 6.90 20.98
C GLU A 160 -15.65 6.36 21.61
N THR A 161 -15.67 5.12 22.09
CA THR A 161 -14.50 4.45 22.65
C THR A 161 -13.39 4.31 21.61
N VAL A 162 -13.75 3.89 20.39
CA VAL A 162 -12.81 3.79 19.26
C VAL A 162 -12.22 5.17 18.95
N ALA A 163 -13.07 6.20 18.80
CA ALA A 163 -12.61 7.56 18.53
C ALA A 163 -11.66 8.08 19.61
N THR A 164 -11.95 7.79 20.88
CA THR A 164 -11.12 8.19 22.03
C THR A 164 -9.72 7.56 21.97
N GLU A 165 -9.65 6.25 21.70
CA GLU A 165 -8.36 5.54 21.66
C GLU A 165 -7.53 5.93 20.44
N ILE A 166 -8.16 6.07 19.27
CA ILE A 166 -7.48 6.53 18.05
C ILE A 166 -6.95 7.95 18.26
N ALA A 167 -7.76 8.86 18.80
CA ALA A 167 -7.34 10.23 19.09
C ALA A 167 -6.15 10.27 20.08
N ARG A 168 -6.19 9.43 21.12
CA ARG A 168 -5.10 9.32 22.09
C ARG A 168 -3.82 8.80 21.44
N HIS A 169 -3.93 7.78 20.61
CA HIS A 169 -2.79 7.21 19.91
C HIS A 169 -2.18 8.20 18.92
N ALA A 170 -3.01 8.83 18.09
CA ALA A 170 -2.61 9.87 17.15
C ALA A 170 -1.87 11.02 17.85
N LEU A 171 -2.40 11.51 18.98
CA LEU A 171 -1.76 12.56 19.77
C LEU A 171 -0.40 12.13 20.33
N SER A 172 -0.31 10.90 20.86
CA SER A 172 0.91 10.40 21.49
C SER A 172 2.10 10.24 20.54
N LYS A 173 1.81 10.05 19.25
CA LYS A 173 2.82 9.80 18.20
C LYS A 173 2.86 10.90 17.13
N THR A 174 2.03 11.93 17.26
CA THR A 174 1.86 13.01 16.27
C THR A 174 1.59 12.48 14.86
N ILE A 175 0.74 11.45 14.75
CA ILE A 175 0.41 10.78 13.48
C ILE A 175 -0.88 11.37 12.91
N PRO A 176 -0.93 11.72 11.61
CA PRO A 176 -2.16 12.18 10.97
C PRO A 176 -3.21 11.06 10.90
N ILE A 177 -4.49 11.44 10.86
CA ILE A 177 -5.62 10.49 10.74
C ILE A 177 -6.24 10.66 9.34
N SER A 178 -6.49 9.55 8.66
CA SER A 178 -7.16 9.49 7.36
C SER A 178 -8.42 8.65 7.46
N LEU A 179 -9.54 9.13 6.92
CA LEU A 179 -10.82 8.41 6.97
C LEU A 179 -11.20 7.85 5.58
N LEU A 180 -11.60 6.59 5.58
CA LEU A 180 -12.22 5.88 4.46
C LEU A 180 -13.68 5.57 4.79
N GLY A 181 -14.56 5.47 3.79
CA GLY A 181 -15.99 5.17 3.97
C GLY A 181 -16.90 6.25 3.40
N SER A 182 -18.20 6.20 3.64
CA SER A 182 -19.12 7.18 3.08
C SER A 182 -18.92 8.58 3.71
N GLY A 183 -19.10 9.65 2.94
CA GLY A 183 -18.90 11.03 3.45
C GLY A 183 -19.73 11.36 4.69
N ALA A 184 -20.91 10.75 4.84
CA ALA A 184 -21.76 10.91 6.03
C ALA A 184 -21.14 10.24 7.28
N GLU A 185 -20.55 9.06 7.14
CA GLU A 185 -19.89 8.32 8.22
C GLU A 185 -18.56 8.99 8.61
N GLN A 186 -17.76 9.39 7.62
CA GLN A 186 -16.53 10.15 7.85
C GLN A 186 -16.82 11.44 8.63
N SER A 187 -17.85 12.19 8.23
CA SER A 187 -18.25 13.44 8.93
C SER A 187 -18.65 13.19 10.39
N ARG A 188 -19.40 12.11 10.66
CA ARG A 188 -19.81 11.74 12.04
C ARG A 188 -18.62 11.36 12.88
N PHE A 189 -17.70 10.55 12.34
CA PHE A 189 -16.51 10.11 13.05
C PHE A 189 -15.53 11.28 13.28
N ALA A 190 -15.33 12.15 12.29
CA ALA A 190 -14.55 13.37 12.43
C ALA A 190 -15.10 14.28 13.54
N ALA A 191 -16.42 14.41 13.68
CA ALA A 191 -17.04 15.16 14.77
C ALA A 191 -16.75 14.56 16.16
N LYS A 192 -16.63 13.22 16.27
CA LYS A 192 -16.19 12.54 17.50
C LYS A 192 -14.72 12.86 17.80
N LEU A 193 -13.84 12.80 16.79
CA LEU A 193 -12.43 13.15 16.93
C LEU A 193 -12.19 14.62 17.34
N GLN A 194 -13.03 15.55 16.86
CA GLN A 194 -12.94 16.97 17.23
C GLN A 194 -13.14 17.21 18.73
N ARG A 195 -13.94 16.38 19.41
CA ARG A 195 -14.11 16.45 20.89
C ARG A 195 -12.80 16.18 21.64
N HIS A 196 -11.85 15.53 20.97
CA HIS A 196 -10.52 15.21 21.49
C HIS A 196 -9.42 16.11 20.89
N ASN A 197 -9.77 17.26 20.30
CA ASN A 197 -8.86 18.18 19.61
C ASN A 197 -8.03 17.50 18.49
N GLN A 198 -8.60 16.50 17.84
CA GLN A 198 -8.00 15.84 16.69
C GLN A 198 -8.74 16.21 15.41
N THR A 199 -7.98 16.27 14.32
CA THR A 199 -8.50 16.47 12.96
C THR A 199 -8.15 15.27 12.11
N ALA A 200 -9.09 14.82 11.29
CA ALA A 200 -8.86 13.79 10.30
C ALA A 200 -8.97 14.38 8.90
N THR A 201 -8.28 13.76 7.94
CA THR A 201 -8.41 14.08 6.52
C THR A 201 -9.35 13.07 5.88
N ASP A 202 -10.41 13.58 5.29
CA ASP A 202 -11.41 12.79 4.58
C ASP A 202 -10.83 12.39 3.22
N VAL A 203 -10.66 11.08 3.00
CA VAL A 203 -10.13 10.52 1.74
C VAL A 203 -11.28 10.13 0.79
N GLY A 204 -12.49 9.95 1.33
CA GLY A 204 -13.68 9.53 0.57
C GLY A 204 -13.85 8.01 0.44
N SER A 205 -14.83 7.60 -0.37
CA SER A 205 -15.17 6.20 -0.68
C SER A 205 -14.84 5.78 -2.12
N ASP A 206 -14.61 6.75 -3.00
CA ASP A 206 -14.52 6.51 -4.46
C ASP A 206 -13.06 6.37 -4.92
N LEU A 207 -12.25 5.64 -4.15
CA LEU A 207 -10.89 5.32 -4.55
C LEU A 207 -10.91 4.20 -5.58
N ASP A 208 -10.09 4.34 -6.64
CA ASP A 208 -9.84 3.19 -7.50
C ASP A 208 -9.08 2.10 -6.71
N PRO A 209 -9.12 0.83 -7.14
CA PRO A 209 -8.45 -0.25 -6.40
C PRO A 209 -6.95 -0.03 -6.20
N ASP A 210 -6.26 0.65 -7.12
CA ASP A 210 -4.82 0.89 -7.04
C ASP A 210 -4.52 2.03 -6.04
N GLU A 211 -5.33 3.09 -6.00
CA GLU A 211 -5.30 4.17 -5.01
C GLU A 211 -5.61 3.65 -3.60
N PHE A 212 -6.61 2.79 -3.48
CA PHE A 212 -6.94 2.09 -2.24
C PHE A 212 -5.75 1.23 -1.78
N GLY A 213 -5.18 0.41 -2.67
CA GLY A 213 -4.02 -0.42 -2.38
C GLY A 213 -2.81 0.40 -1.93
N ALA A 214 -2.56 1.54 -2.58
CA ALA A 214 -1.49 2.47 -2.21
C ALA A 214 -1.70 3.08 -0.83
N LEU A 215 -2.92 3.53 -0.51
CA LEU A 215 -3.26 4.10 0.79
C LEU A 215 -3.02 3.09 1.92
N ILE A 216 -3.51 1.85 1.76
CA ILE A 216 -3.31 0.79 2.74
C ILE A 216 -1.82 0.46 2.88
N GLN A 217 -1.08 0.27 1.78
CA GLN A 217 0.35 -0.08 1.83
C GLN A 217 1.20 0.93 2.62
N HIS A 218 0.92 2.23 2.46
CA HIS A 218 1.69 3.32 3.05
C HIS A 218 1.13 3.82 4.40
N ALA A 219 0.07 3.20 4.92
CA ALA A 219 -0.47 3.52 6.23
C ALA A 219 0.53 3.20 7.36
N ALA A 220 0.50 3.96 8.46
CA ALA A 220 1.23 3.59 9.68
C ALA A 220 0.54 2.43 10.40
N VAL A 221 -0.79 2.48 10.45
CA VAL A 221 -1.66 1.41 10.95
C VAL A 221 -3.02 1.56 10.29
N VAL A 222 -3.65 0.42 10.00
CA VAL A 222 -5.01 0.36 9.44
C VAL A 222 -5.95 -0.10 10.53
N VAL A 223 -7.04 0.64 10.73
CA VAL A 223 -8.07 0.34 11.72
C VAL A 223 -9.37 0.13 10.97
N THR A 224 -9.96 -1.06 11.07
CA THR A 224 -11.10 -1.44 10.22
C THR A 224 -12.01 -2.47 10.92
N GLU A 225 -13.29 -2.44 10.57
CA GLU A 225 -14.28 -3.49 10.89
C GLU A 225 -14.38 -4.54 9.78
N ASP A 226 -13.73 -4.30 8.64
CA ASP A 226 -13.75 -5.18 7.47
C ASP A 226 -12.62 -6.22 7.55
N PRO A 227 -12.94 -7.53 7.57
CA PRO A 227 -11.95 -8.58 7.67
C PRO A 227 -11.05 -8.70 6.42
N ALA A 228 -11.53 -8.34 5.23
CA ALA A 228 -10.74 -8.36 4.00
C ALA A 228 -9.72 -7.21 3.98
N VAL A 229 -10.11 -6.01 4.43
CA VAL A 229 -9.19 -4.87 4.58
C VAL A 229 -8.16 -5.15 5.68
N GLN A 230 -8.59 -5.73 6.80
CA GLN A 230 -7.70 -6.15 7.88
C GLN A 230 -6.63 -7.12 7.35
N HIS A 231 -7.06 -8.15 6.63
CA HIS A 231 -6.17 -9.14 6.07
C HIS A 231 -5.19 -8.53 5.06
N LEU A 232 -5.67 -7.67 4.16
CA LEU A 232 -4.81 -6.95 3.22
C LEU A 232 -3.69 -6.19 3.95
N ALA A 233 -4.04 -5.40 4.97
CA ALA A 233 -3.06 -4.64 5.75
C ALA A 233 -2.09 -5.55 6.51
N GLN A 234 -2.54 -6.70 7.00
CA GLN A 234 -1.69 -7.72 7.62
C GLN A 234 -0.69 -8.32 6.62
N VAL A 235 -1.15 -8.64 5.41
CA VAL A 235 -0.32 -9.17 4.33
C VAL A 235 0.74 -8.16 3.88
N LEU A 236 0.36 -6.90 3.71
CA LEU A 236 1.25 -5.87 3.15
C LEU A 236 2.31 -5.40 4.14
N HIS A 237 1.93 -5.13 5.39
CA HIS A 237 2.86 -4.57 6.38
C HIS A 237 2.62 -5.05 7.82
N GLY A 238 1.62 -5.88 8.10
CA GLY A 238 1.42 -6.49 9.42
C GLY A 238 0.84 -5.58 10.50
N ARG A 239 0.38 -4.37 10.13
CA ARG A 239 -0.01 -3.31 11.07
C ARG A 239 -1.50 -3.00 10.90
N ALA A 240 -2.34 -3.87 11.44
CA ALA A 240 -3.80 -3.74 11.34
C ALA A 240 -4.45 -3.97 12.71
N VAL A 241 -5.51 -3.21 13.00
CA VAL A 241 -6.36 -3.36 14.17
C VAL A 241 -7.78 -3.64 13.70
N PHE A 242 -8.34 -4.74 14.18
CA PHE A 242 -9.70 -5.14 13.87
C PHE A 242 -10.64 -4.70 14.97
N ILE A 243 -11.66 -3.95 14.58
CA ILE A 243 -12.69 -3.48 15.50
C ILE A 243 -13.90 -4.41 15.39
N THR A 244 -14.39 -4.81 16.54
CA THR A 244 -15.67 -5.52 16.69
C THR A 244 -16.58 -4.73 17.63
N GLU A 245 -17.90 -4.92 17.55
CA GLU A 245 -18.88 -4.27 18.43
C GLU A 245 -18.61 -4.47 19.94
N ALA A 246 -17.90 -5.55 20.31
CA ALA A 246 -17.55 -5.89 21.69
C ALA A 246 -16.18 -5.33 22.14
N SER A 247 -15.49 -4.55 21.30
CA SER A 247 -14.12 -4.09 21.59
C SER A 247 -14.12 -3.06 22.71
N ASP A 248 -13.46 -3.38 23.82
CA ASP A 248 -13.28 -2.46 24.93
C ASP A 248 -12.05 -1.55 24.75
N SER A 249 -12.01 -0.45 25.51
CA SER A 249 -10.92 0.54 25.45
C SER A 249 -9.54 -0.08 25.67
N GLN A 250 -9.42 -1.05 26.58
CA GLN A 250 -8.14 -1.70 26.87
C GLN A 250 -7.65 -2.57 25.71
N THR A 251 -8.55 -3.32 25.06
CA THR A 251 -8.20 -4.15 23.91
C THR A 251 -7.79 -3.28 22.72
N ILE A 252 -8.57 -2.24 22.40
CA ILE A 252 -8.25 -1.31 21.30
C ILE A 252 -6.90 -0.63 21.55
N GLN A 253 -6.68 -0.15 22.78
CA GLN A 253 -5.41 0.46 23.15
C GLN A 253 -4.25 -0.52 22.93
N ARG A 254 -4.34 -1.73 23.52
CA ARG A 254 -3.30 -2.75 23.39
C ARG A 254 -3.02 -3.11 21.93
N ASP A 255 -4.07 -3.21 21.11
CA ASP A 255 -3.96 -3.61 19.72
C ASP A 255 -3.36 -2.50 18.85
N LEU A 256 -3.69 -1.23 19.10
CA LEU A 256 -3.03 -0.08 18.47
C LEU A 256 -1.53 0.00 18.81
N TRP A 257 -1.18 -0.22 20.08
CA TRP A 257 0.22 -0.23 20.52
C TRP A 257 0.99 -1.45 19.99
N SER A 258 0.35 -2.61 19.88
CA SER A 258 0.98 -3.82 19.35
C SER A 258 1.18 -3.74 17.83
N ALA A 259 0.18 -3.23 17.10
CA ALA A 259 0.26 -3.04 15.65
C ALA A 259 1.36 -2.05 15.27
N THR A 260 1.53 -0.96 16.03
CA THR A 260 2.59 0.04 15.76
C THR A 260 3.98 -0.39 16.23
N SER A 261 4.09 -1.30 17.19
CA SER A 261 5.39 -1.82 17.66
C SER A 261 5.98 -2.92 16.77
N GLY A 262 5.22 -3.41 15.79
CA GLY A 262 5.73 -4.16 14.63
C GLY A 262 6.31 -5.53 14.97
N ILE A 263 5.46 -6.54 15.12
CA ILE A 263 5.93 -7.93 15.33
C ILE A 263 5.25 -8.96 14.42
N SER A 264 4.14 -8.64 13.76
CA SER A 264 3.44 -9.63 12.93
C SER A 264 3.94 -9.58 11.50
N HIS A 265 4.90 -10.44 11.17
CA HIS A 265 5.15 -10.78 9.77
C HIS A 265 4.21 -11.93 9.40
N PRO A 266 3.41 -11.81 8.35
CA PRO A 266 2.58 -12.91 7.89
C PRO A 266 3.50 -14.11 7.60
N GLN A 267 3.18 -15.24 8.23
CA GLN A 267 3.91 -16.47 8.00
C GLN A 267 3.63 -16.91 6.56
N PRO A 268 4.65 -17.13 5.72
CA PRO A 268 4.42 -17.51 4.33
C PRO A 268 3.71 -18.87 4.30
N ASP A 269 2.55 -18.92 3.67
CA ASP A 269 1.87 -20.18 3.40
C ASP A 269 2.64 -20.94 2.32
N THR A 270 3.33 -22.01 2.74
CA THR A 270 4.10 -22.88 1.85
C THR A 270 3.22 -23.64 0.86
N THR A 271 1.91 -23.75 1.11
CA THR A 271 0.98 -24.47 0.24
C THR A 271 0.46 -23.62 -0.92
N LEU A 272 0.49 -22.30 -0.78
CA LEU A 272 0.02 -21.35 -1.78
C LEU A 272 0.68 -21.57 -3.15
N GLU A 273 2.01 -21.72 -3.17
CA GLU A 273 2.78 -21.96 -4.39
C GLU A 273 2.33 -23.21 -5.15
N HIS A 274 2.07 -24.29 -4.42
CA HIS A 274 1.59 -25.53 -5.01
C HIS A 274 0.17 -25.37 -5.55
N LYS A 275 -0.70 -24.65 -4.85
CA LYS A 275 -2.07 -24.39 -5.32
C LYS A 275 -2.08 -23.53 -6.58
N ILE A 276 -1.28 -22.47 -6.63
CA ILE A 276 -1.17 -21.59 -7.81
C ILE A 276 -0.57 -22.35 -8.99
N GLN A 277 0.48 -23.15 -8.75
CA GLN A 277 1.03 -24.00 -9.79
C GLN A 277 -0.02 -24.97 -10.33
N ARG A 278 -0.81 -25.58 -9.45
CA ARG A 278 -1.88 -26.48 -9.85
C ARG A 278 -2.96 -25.76 -10.65
N LEU A 279 -3.32 -24.54 -10.27
CA LEU A 279 -4.27 -23.72 -11.02
C LEU A 279 -3.75 -23.38 -12.41
N ALA A 280 -2.49 -22.98 -12.52
CA ALA A 280 -1.84 -22.70 -13.81
C ALA A 280 -1.87 -23.92 -14.74
N GLU A 281 -1.59 -25.12 -14.21
CA GLU A 281 -1.72 -26.38 -14.95
C GLU A 281 -3.16 -26.65 -15.43
N ILE A 282 -4.17 -26.38 -14.59
CA ILE A 282 -5.58 -26.56 -14.98
C ILE A 282 -5.97 -25.55 -16.06
N VAL A 283 -5.55 -24.28 -15.94
CA VAL A 283 -5.76 -23.26 -16.97
C VAL A 283 -5.18 -23.70 -18.30
N GLU A 284 -3.94 -24.18 -18.32
CA GLU A 284 -3.32 -24.70 -19.53
C GLU A 284 -4.08 -25.92 -20.09
N GLN A 285 -4.43 -26.89 -19.24
CA GLN A 285 -5.18 -28.09 -19.65
C GLN A 285 -6.56 -27.80 -20.22
N THR A 286 -7.29 -26.85 -19.62
CA THR A 286 -8.60 -26.44 -20.12
C THR A 286 -8.48 -25.77 -21.49
N ALA A 287 -7.47 -24.92 -21.70
CA ALA A 287 -7.23 -24.31 -22.99
C ALA A 287 -6.88 -25.35 -24.07
N LEU A 288 -6.03 -26.32 -23.73
CA LEU A 288 -5.63 -27.43 -24.60
C LEU A 288 -6.83 -28.23 -25.10
N LEU A 289 -7.71 -28.61 -24.16
CA LEU A 289 -8.91 -29.38 -24.47
C LEU A 289 -9.85 -28.61 -25.40
N ARG A 290 -10.04 -27.32 -25.16
CA ARG A 290 -10.91 -26.48 -25.99
C ARG A 290 -10.38 -26.30 -27.40
N LEU A 291 -9.07 -26.10 -27.54
CA LEU A 291 -8.43 -25.84 -28.83
C LEU A 291 -8.30 -27.09 -29.70
N ASP A 292 -8.73 -28.28 -29.22
CA ASP A 292 -8.51 -29.60 -29.83
C ASP A 292 -7.03 -29.79 -30.26
N ARG A 293 -6.12 -29.27 -29.44
CA ARG A 293 -4.69 -29.11 -29.74
C ARG A 293 -3.81 -29.48 -28.57
N THR A 294 -2.60 -29.92 -28.89
CA THR A 294 -1.44 -29.85 -28.01
C THR A 294 -0.73 -28.51 -28.26
N ILE A 295 -0.76 -27.57 -27.30
CA ILE A 295 -0.02 -26.27 -27.33
C ILE A 295 1.50 -26.52 -27.44
N SER A 296 1.94 -27.75 -27.20
CA SER A 296 3.32 -28.15 -27.17
C SER A 296 3.46 -29.54 -27.79
N ASP A 297 4.37 -29.73 -28.77
CA ASP A 297 4.79 -31.05 -29.27
C ASP A 297 5.54 -31.88 -28.21
N ARG A 298 5.58 -31.41 -26.96
CA ARG A 298 6.27 -32.04 -25.85
C ARG A 298 5.43 -33.18 -25.30
N THR A 299 6.11 -34.29 -25.05
CA THR A 299 5.52 -35.43 -24.37
C THR A 299 5.17 -35.08 -22.91
N ALA A 300 4.18 -35.76 -22.33
CA ALA A 300 3.82 -35.58 -20.92
C ALA A 300 4.99 -35.78 -19.93
N ALA A 301 6.07 -36.45 -20.34
CA ALA A 301 7.29 -36.56 -19.54
C ALA A 301 8.13 -35.27 -19.56
N GLN A 302 8.21 -34.61 -20.73
CA GLN A 302 8.92 -33.33 -20.89
C GLN A 302 8.20 -32.19 -20.18
N GLU A 303 6.86 -32.21 -20.15
CA GLU A 303 6.09 -31.19 -19.43
C GLU A 303 6.21 -31.34 -17.91
N ARG A 304 6.20 -32.59 -17.39
CA ARG A 304 6.50 -32.86 -15.98
C ARG A 304 7.91 -32.42 -15.59
N GLU A 305 8.88 -32.65 -16.47
CA GLU A 305 10.27 -32.21 -16.26
C GLU A 305 10.37 -30.68 -16.27
N ARG A 306 9.65 -29.97 -17.16
CA ARG A 306 9.56 -28.51 -17.16
C ARG A 306 8.95 -28.00 -15.85
N ASN A 307 7.82 -28.55 -15.42
CA ASN A 307 7.18 -28.14 -14.16
C ASN A 307 8.11 -28.38 -12.97
N HIS A 308 8.85 -29.50 -12.96
CA HIS A 308 9.86 -29.76 -11.93
C HIS A 308 11.00 -28.73 -11.96
N GLN A 309 11.48 -28.36 -13.15
CA GLN A 309 12.51 -27.32 -13.32
C GLN A 309 12.01 -25.93 -12.90
N ILE A 310 10.76 -25.59 -13.19
CA ILE A 310 10.12 -24.34 -12.77
C ILE A 310 10.03 -24.31 -11.25
N VAL A 311 9.44 -25.34 -10.61
CA VAL A 311 9.33 -25.42 -9.15
C VAL A 311 10.70 -25.30 -8.47
N THR A 312 11.72 -25.99 -8.98
CA THR A 312 13.08 -25.88 -8.42
C THR A 312 13.73 -24.52 -8.64
N LEU A 313 13.44 -23.82 -9.75
CA LEU A 313 13.85 -22.43 -9.95
C LEU A 313 13.17 -21.47 -8.96
N HIS A 314 11.87 -21.66 -8.72
CA HIS A 314 11.11 -20.88 -7.73
C HIS A 314 11.64 -21.05 -6.31
N GLU A 315 11.88 -22.29 -5.88
CA GLU A 315 12.45 -22.57 -4.57
C GLU A 315 13.80 -21.87 -4.41
N ARG A 316 14.65 -21.91 -5.45
CA ARG A 316 15.94 -21.22 -5.46
C ARG A 316 15.79 -19.70 -5.37
N GLN A 317 14.88 -19.11 -6.14
CA GLN A 317 14.60 -17.68 -6.09
C GLN A 317 14.06 -17.25 -4.72
N ALA A 318 13.12 -18.01 -4.15
CA ALA A 318 12.57 -17.75 -2.83
C ALA A 318 13.66 -17.81 -1.73
N ILE A 319 14.56 -18.78 -1.79
CA ILE A 319 15.71 -18.87 -0.87
C ILE A 319 16.62 -17.65 -1.03
N GLN A 320 16.93 -17.24 -2.26
CA GLN A 320 17.78 -16.07 -2.52
C GLN A 320 17.15 -14.78 -2.00
N TRP A 321 15.85 -14.57 -2.25
CA TRP A 321 15.13 -13.41 -1.71
C TRP A 321 15.07 -13.42 -0.19
N ASN A 322 14.83 -14.57 0.44
CA ASN A 322 14.86 -14.68 1.90
C ASN A 322 16.25 -14.36 2.47
N GLN A 323 17.32 -14.80 1.82
CA GLN A 323 18.69 -14.44 2.20
C GLN A 323 18.95 -12.94 2.03
N GLN A 324 18.49 -12.35 0.92
CA GLN A 324 18.61 -10.92 0.68
C GLN A 324 17.86 -10.11 1.74
N ARG A 325 16.60 -10.46 2.06
CA ARG A 325 15.83 -9.81 3.13
C ARG A 325 16.50 -9.92 4.49
N ARG A 326 17.07 -11.09 4.84
CA ARG A 326 17.84 -11.26 6.09
C ARG A 326 19.05 -10.34 6.15
N ARG A 327 19.80 -10.22 5.05
CA ARG A 327 20.94 -9.29 4.95
C ARG A 327 20.47 -7.84 5.08
N SER A 328 19.41 -7.45 4.38
CA SER A 328 18.83 -6.11 4.47
C SER A 328 18.41 -5.78 5.90
N LYS A 329 17.76 -6.72 6.60
CA LYS A 329 17.38 -6.57 8.00
C LYS A 329 18.59 -6.35 8.91
N GLN A 330 19.63 -7.19 8.78
CA GLN A 330 20.87 -7.01 9.55
C GLN A 330 21.50 -5.64 9.31
N THR A 331 21.47 -5.15 8.06
CA THR A 331 21.95 -3.80 7.74
C THR A 331 21.08 -2.72 8.38
N ILE A 332 19.75 -2.85 8.34
CA ILE A 332 18.83 -1.90 8.97
C ILE A 332 18.99 -1.87 10.49
N ASP A 333 19.09 -3.04 11.13
CA ASP A 333 19.28 -3.14 12.58
C ASP A 333 20.62 -2.51 12.98
N ARG A 334 21.68 -2.71 12.19
CA ARG A 334 22.98 -2.04 12.40
C ARG A 334 22.89 -0.52 12.22
N MET A 335 22.19 -0.03 11.20
CA MET A 335 21.97 1.40 11.02
C MET A 335 21.17 2.02 12.18
N ARG A 336 20.21 1.28 12.76
CA ARG A 336 19.48 1.71 13.96
C ARG A 336 20.38 1.81 15.18
N GLU A 337 21.26 0.83 15.41
CA GLU A 337 22.25 0.90 16.49
C GLU A 337 23.21 2.08 16.31
N ASP A 338 23.67 2.33 15.09
CA ASP A 338 24.53 3.48 14.78
C ASP A 338 23.83 4.82 15.02
N LEU A 339 22.53 4.93 14.68
CA LEU A 339 21.72 6.13 14.97
C LEU A 339 21.56 6.37 16.47
N LEU A 340 21.22 5.33 17.25
CA LEU A 340 21.11 5.44 18.70
C LEU A 340 22.43 5.87 19.35
N ASN A 341 23.56 5.39 18.83
CA ASN A 341 24.88 5.79 19.29
C ASN A 341 25.22 7.25 18.92
N LEU A 342 24.81 7.71 17.74
CA LEU A 342 24.96 9.10 17.34
C LEU A 342 24.10 10.05 18.19
N GLU A 343 22.87 9.65 18.50
CA GLU A 343 21.96 10.39 19.37
C GLU A 343 22.55 10.52 20.79
N ALA A 344 23.04 9.42 21.36
CA ALA A 344 23.71 9.46 22.67
C ALA A 344 24.97 10.36 22.67
N LYS A 345 25.75 10.39 21.59
CA LYS A 345 26.90 11.29 21.45
C LYS A 345 26.48 12.76 21.35
N LEU A 346 25.37 13.02 20.66
CA LEU A 346 24.81 14.36 20.53
C LEU A 346 24.35 14.89 21.89
N ASP A 347 23.64 14.07 22.68
CA ASP A 347 23.23 14.43 24.04
C ASP A 347 24.42 14.73 24.95
N ILE A 348 25.51 13.97 24.85
CA ILE A 348 26.74 14.23 25.62
C ILE A 348 27.35 15.57 25.19
N ALA A 349 27.47 15.82 23.89
CA ALA A 349 28.04 17.06 23.35
C ALA A 349 27.19 18.29 23.73
N GLU A 350 25.87 18.15 23.76
CA GLU A 350 24.95 19.22 24.18
C GLU A 350 25.11 19.53 25.67
N ASN A 351 25.21 18.50 26.52
CA ASN A 351 25.48 18.67 27.94
C ASN A 351 26.84 19.36 28.20
N GLU A 352 27.90 18.97 27.49
CA GLU A 352 29.21 19.61 27.59
C GLU A 352 29.17 21.09 27.14
N ALA A 353 28.44 21.40 26.07
CA ALA A 353 28.27 22.76 25.60
C ALA A 353 27.54 23.63 26.63
N ASP A 354 26.51 23.09 27.29
CA ASP A 354 25.78 23.79 28.33
C ASP A 354 26.59 24.00 29.60
N ASP A 355 27.38 23.02 30.02
CA ASP A 355 28.30 23.18 31.15
C ASP A 355 29.38 24.23 30.86
N ASN A 356 29.93 24.25 29.64
CA ASN A 356 30.86 25.31 29.23
C ASN A 356 30.21 26.69 29.23
N ARG A 357 28.95 26.81 28.78
CA ARG A 357 28.18 28.08 28.85
C ARG A 357 27.98 28.52 30.30
N ARG A 358 27.67 27.60 31.22
CA ARG A 358 27.52 27.91 32.66
C ARG A 358 28.86 28.35 33.26
N ALA A 359 29.95 27.65 32.95
CA ALA A 359 31.29 28.00 33.42
C ALA A 359 31.73 29.39 32.94
N LEU A 360 31.48 29.73 31.67
CA LEU A 360 31.76 31.06 31.12
C LEU A 360 30.95 32.16 31.82
N ARG A 361 29.65 31.93 32.08
CA ARG A 361 28.82 32.87 32.85
C ARG A 361 29.37 33.08 34.26
N ALA A 362 29.79 32.02 34.93
CA ALA A 362 30.38 32.10 36.27
C ALA A 362 31.70 32.88 36.27
N GLN A 363 32.59 32.64 35.29
CA GLN A 363 33.83 33.40 35.13
C GLN A 363 33.56 34.88 34.85
N HIS A 364 32.60 35.19 33.97
CA HIS A 364 32.21 36.56 33.67
C HIS A 364 31.67 37.30 34.90
N ASN A 365 30.79 36.66 35.67
CA ASN A 365 30.26 37.24 36.92
C ASN A 365 31.38 37.50 37.94
N ARG A 366 32.34 36.58 38.04
CA ARG A 366 33.50 36.74 38.94
C ARG A 366 34.41 37.87 38.48
N LEU A 367 34.59 38.05 37.17
CA LEU A 367 35.38 39.13 36.60
C LEU A 367 34.70 40.48 36.86
N ASN A 368 33.38 40.59 36.67
CA ASN A 368 32.60 41.77 37.03
C ASN A 368 32.67 42.13 38.52
N GLN A 369 32.64 41.12 39.42
CA GLN A 369 32.82 41.34 40.86
C GLN A 369 34.22 41.87 41.19
N LEU A 370 35.26 41.32 40.57
CA LEU A 370 36.63 41.79 40.76
C LEU A 370 36.81 43.22 40.22
N GLU A 371 36.20 43.55 39.09
CA GLU A 371 36.19 44.91 38.56
C GLU A 371 35.48 45.89 39.49
N MET A 372 34.34 45.51 40.08
CA MET A 372 33.66 46.31 41.11
C MET A 372 34.54 46.48 42.36
N ASP A 373 35.14 45.41 42.88
CA ASP A 373 35.99 45.46 44.08
C ASP A 373 37.25 46.31 43.86
N ILE A 374 37.83 46.28 42.66
CA ILE A 374 38.97 47.15 42.28
C ILE A 374 38.51 48.59 42.17
N ALA A 375 37.36 48.85 41.54
CA ALA A 375 36.79 50.19 41.45
C ALA A 375 36.47 50.78 42.84
N GLU A 376 36.02 49.96 43.79
CA GLU A 376 35.80 50.36 45.19
C GLU A 376 37.12 50.63 45.94
N ARG A 377 38.20 49.89 45.66
CA ARG A 377 39.50 50.07 46.31
C ARG A 377 40.33 51.22 45.76
N ASP A 378 40.24 51.51 44.46
CA ASP A 378 41.05 52.53 43.79
C ASP A 378 40.42 53.94 43.78
N GLN A 379 39.19 54.12 44.29
CA GLN A 379 38.53 55.43 44.34
C GLN A 379 38.15 55.89 45.75
N GLY A 380 38.96 56.80 46.33
CA GLY A 380 38.44 57.83 47.26
C GLY A 380 37.45 58.77 46.54
N PRO A 381 36.65 59.59 47.25
CA PRO A 381 35.40 60.14 46.74
C PRO A 381 35.63 61.11 45.57
N ALA A 382 35.51 60.61 44.34
CA ALA A 382 35.58 61.43 43.14
C ALA A 382 34.76 60.81 42.00
N ARG A 383 33.49 61.25 41.94
CA ARG A 383 32.64 61.33 40.73
C ARG A 383 32.64 60.09 39.81
N LEU A 384 31.66 59.22 40.05
CA LEU A 384 31.08 58.30 39.07
C LEU A 384 31.06 58.91 37.66
N GLN A 385 31.99 58.49 36.79
CA GLN A 385 31.78 58.61 35.35
C GLN A 385 30.81 57.49 34.94
N ARG A 386 29.80 57.88 34.17
CA ARG A 386 28.71 57.02 33.68
C ARG A 386 29.26 55.66 33.22
N SER A 387 28.77 54.59 33.85
CA SER A 387 28.82 53.26 33.29
C SER A 387 28.31 53.31 31.85
N VAL A 388 29.05 52.72 30.93
CA VAL A 388 28.59 52.50 29.57
C VAL A 388 27.34 51.63 29.68
N ASP A 389 26.22 52.15 29.18
CA ASP A 389 24.95 51.45 29.19
C ASP A 389 25.04 50.28 28.21
N TRP A 390 25.45 49.12 28.73
CA TRP A 390 25.64 47.89 27.95
C TRP A 390 24.37 47.46 27.23
N SER A 391 23.19 47.84 27.72
CA SER A 391 21.92 47.62 27.02
C SER A 391 21.87 48.39 25.69
N SER A 392 22.43 49.61 25.65
CA SER A 392 22.56 50.40 24.42
C SER A 392 23.62 49.84 23.48
N VAL A 393 24.72 49.28 24.00
CA VAL A 393 25.77 48.65 23.19
C VAL A 393 25.25 47.36 22.56
N VAL A 394 24.55 46.52 23.32
CA VAL A 394 23.92 45.28 22.83
C VAL A 394 22.85 45.60 21.79
N ALA A 395 21.99 46.59 22.04
CA ALA A 395 21.00 47.03 21.05
C ALA A 395 21.64 47.59 19.76
N GLN A 396 22.82 48.21 19.87
CA GLN A 396 23.57 48.68 18.71
C GLN A 396 24.17 47.50 17.91
N ILE A 397 24.72 46.50 18.61
CA ILE A 397 25.25 45.27 18.00
C ILE A 397 24.13 44.48 17.32
N GLU A 398 22.96 44.35 17.95
CA GLU A 398 21.78 43.71 17.35
C GLU A 398 21.30 44.46 16.11
N ARG A 399 21.28 45.80 16.14
CA ARG A 399 20.95 46.62 14.96
C ARG A 399 21.94 46.42 13.83
N ASP A 400 23.23 46.38 14.12
CA ASP A 400 24.26 46.23 13.10
C ASP A 400 24.30 44.79 12.57
N ALA A 401 24.04 43.77 13.40
CA ALA A 401 23.84 42.39 12.95
C ALA A 401 22.61 42.26 12.03
N LEU A 402 21.51 42.95 12.35
CA LEU A 402 20.32 42.99 11.48
C LEU A 402 20.57 43.70 10.15
N LYS A 403 21.40 44.76 10.14
CA LYS A 403 21.84 45.42 8.89
C LYS A 403 22.71 44.50 8.04
N VAL A 404 23.63 43.76 8.65
CA VAL A 404 24.48 42.77 7.97
C VAL A 404 23.62 41.64 7.41
N LEU A 405 22.65 41.12 8.18
CA LEU A 405 21.69 40.12 7.70
C LEU A 405 20.82 40.64 6.55
N HIS A 406 20.34 41.90 6.63
CA HIS A 406 19.62 42.52 5.52
C HIS A 406 20.49 42.71 4.28
N TRP A 407 21.76 43.07 4.45
CA TRP A 407 22.72 43.21 3.35
C TRP A 407 23.03 41.85 2.71
N LEU A 408 23.28 40.80 3.52
CA LEU A 408 23.47 39.43 3.06
C LEU A 408 22.22 38.91 2.33
N ARG A 409 21.02 39.14 2.87
CA ARG A 409 19.76 38.79 2.20
C ARG A 409 19.58 39.52 0.87
N ARG A 410 20.12 40.74 0.73
CA ARG A 410 20.08 41.52 -0.52
C ARG A 410 21.14 41.07 -1.53
N GLN A 411 22.25 40.50 -1.08
CA GLN A 411 23.31 39.94 -1.92
C GLN A 411 22.97 38.51 -2.40
N PHE A 412 22.34 37.70 -1.55
CA PHE A 412 22.01 36.29 -1.85
C PHE A 412 20.54 36.05 -2.20
N GLY A 413 19.67 37.05 -2.09
CA GLY A 413 18.24 36.98 -2.42
C GLY A 413 17.86 37.49 -3.82
N LYS A 414 18.84 37.62 -4.73
CA LYS A 414 18.57 37.64 -6.17
C LYS A 414 19.08 36.32 -6.78
N GLY A 415 18.26 35.30 -6.59
CA GLY A 415 18.30 33.99 -7.24
C GLY A 415 16.88 33.49 -7.28
#